data_AF-A0A8D9E517-F1
#
_entry.id   AF-A0A8D9E517-F1
#
_cell.length_a   1.000
_cell.length_b   1.000
_cell.length_c   1.000
_cell.angle_alpha   90.00
_cell.angle_beta   90.00
_cell.angle_gamma   90.00
#
_symmetry.space_group_name_H-M   'P 1'
#
loop_
_entity.id
_entity.type
_entity.pdbx_description
1 polymer ?
#
loop_
_entity_poly.entity_id
_entity_poly.type
_entity_poly.pdbx_seq_one_letter_code
_entity_poly.pdbx_strand_id
1 'polypeptide(L)'
;RCSNGKCISKIKVCDGINNCNDKSDEINCEKCQSGAFRCSNGKCISERNVCDGNNNCDDNYDEVDCAECQSFAFRCSNKRYCILKRLVCDGNNDCDDNSDELDCTCNSNEFQCSTDKKSCIHLSQMCDGKPDCTDETDEIPCYPNRTCSVNQFNCKTGACIPDLLRCDGRQE
;
A
#
# COMPACT_ATOMS: atom_id res chain seq x y z
N ARG A 1 -12.65 20.27 27.81
CA ARG A 1 -13.38 21.48 28.27
C ARG A 1 -12.32 22.52 28.61
N CYS A 2 -12.39 23.70 28.01
CA CYS A 2 -11.47 24.82 28.22
C CYS A 2 -11.59 25.39 29.64
N SER A 3 -10.61 26.18 30.07
CA SER A 3 -10.63 26.83 31.40
C SER A 3 -11.74 27.88 31.49
N ASN A 4 -12.07 28.56 30.38
CA ASN A 4 -13.25 29.44 30.27
C ASN A 4 -14.61 28.70 30.21
N GLY A 5 -14.63 27.38 30.33
CA GLY A 5 -15.86 26.58 30.28
C GLY A 5 -16.35 26.23 28.87
N LYS A 6 -15.70 26.72 27.81
CA LYS A 6 -16.01 26.34 26.42
C LYS A 6 -15.75 24.86 26.19
N CYS A 7 -16.65 24.20 25.46
CA CYS A 7 -16.47 22.82 25.03
C CYS A 7 -15.89 22.81 23.61
N ILE A 8 -14.79 22.08 23.44
CA ILE A 8 -14.17 21.80 22.15
C ILE A 8 -14.02 20.29 22.01
N SER A 9 -13.90 19.80 20.78
CA SER A 9 -13.66 18.38 20.50
C SER A 9 -12.32 17.94 21.10
N LYS A 10 -12.21 16.65 21.46
CA LYS A 10 -10.94 16.10 21.97
C LYS A 10 -9.79 16.26 20.97
N ILE A 11 -10.07 16.18 19.67
CA ILE A 11 -9.06 16.39 18.60
C ILE A 11 -8.59 17.84 18.48
N LYS A 12 -9.28 18.79 19.12
CA LYS A 12 -8.92 20.22 19.14
C LYS A 12 -8.17 20.61 20.40
N VAL A 13 -7.97 19.65 21.31
CA VAL A 13 -7.06 19.83 22.43
C VAL A 13 -5.69 19.50 21.90
N CYS A 14 -4.73 20.39 22.08
CA CYS A 14 -3.36 20.14 21.64
C CYS A 14 -3.23 19.98 20.11
N ASP A 15 -3.94 20.79 19.32
CA ASP A 15 -3.86 20.80 17.86
C ASP A 15 -3.01 21.97 17.32
N GLY A 16 -2.42 22.77 18.21
CA GLY A 16 -1.60 23.94 17.86
C GLY A 16 -2.43 25.17 17.47
N ILE A 17 -3.76 25.08 17.51
CA ILE A 17 -4.69 26.16 17.20
C ILE A 17 -5.37 26.58 18.50
N ASN A 18 -5.46 27.89 18.74
CA ASN A 18 -6.20 28.41 19.89
C ASN A 18 -7.72 28.32 19.65
N ASN A 19 -8.28 27.12 19.81
CA ASN A 19 -9.72 26.85 19.72
C ASN A 19 -10.46 27.34 20.97
N CYS A 20 -9.80 27.39 22.13
CA CYS A 20 -10.42 27.88 23.35
C CYS A 20 -10.50 29.42 23.44
N ASN A 21 -9.86 30.17 22.52
CA ASN A 21 -9.64 31.63 22.56
C ASN A 21 -8.83 32.13 23.78
N ASP A 22 -8.68 31.31 24.83
CA ASP A 22 -7.88 31.56 26.02
C ASP A 22 -6.59 30.70 26.07
N LYS A 23 -6.29 29.97 25.00
CA LYS A 23 -5.17 29.02 24.84
C LYS A 23 -5.17 27.84 25.82
N SER A 24 -6.23 27.62 26.59
CA SER A 24 -6.30 26.52 27.57
C SER A 24 -6.12 25.15 26.95
N ASP A 25 -6.51 25.01 25.69
CA ASP A 25 -6.32 23.82 24.85
C ASP A 25 -4.86 23.53 24.50
N GLU A 26 -3.97 24.52 24.58
CA GLU A 26 -2.54 24.38 24.23
C GLU A 26 -1.59 24.52 25.42
N ILE A 27 -2.09 24.84 26.62
CA ILE A 27 -1.24 25.15 27.79
C ILE A 27 -0.77 23.90 28.53
N ASN A 28 -1.58 22.84 28.59
CA ASN A 28 -1.26 21.63 29.34
C ASN A 28 -1.10 20.40 28.43
N CYS A 29 -0.52 20.62 27.27
CA CYS A 29 -0.07 19.53 26.41
C CYS A 29 1.23 19.01 26.99
N GLU A 30 1.31 17.70 27.27
CA GLU A 30 2.60 17.06 27.49
C GLU A 30 3.46 17.42 26.29
N LYS A 31 4.46 18.27 26.50
CA LYS A 31 5.39 18.64 25.44
C LYS A 31 6.06 17.35 25.05
N CYS A 32 5.92 16.96 23.78
CA CYS A 32 6.64 15.83 23.24
C CYS A 32 8.12 15.97 23.64
N GLN A 33 8.74 14.85 24.01
CA GLN A 33 10.15 14.82 24.41
C GLN A 33 11.00 15.55 23.36
N SER A 34 12.04 16.29 23.77
CA SER A 34 12.84 17.10 22.85
C SER A 34 13.32 16.28 21.63
N GLY A 35 12.92 16.68 20.42
CA GLY A 35 13.19 15.95 19.17
C GLY A 35 12.08 14.99 18.71
N ALA A 36 10.88 15.07 19.30
CA ALA A 36 9.69 14.34 18.87
C ALA A 36 8.72 15.25 18.11
N PHE A 37 8.16 14.72 17.01
CA PHE A 37 7.14 15.36 16.20
C PHE A 37 5.75 15.12 16.79
N ARG A 38 4.88 16.13 16.73
CA ARG A 38 3.52 16.08 17.28
C ARG A 38 2.52 15.98 16.14
N CYS A 39 1.82 14.86 16.11
CA CYS A 39 0.72 14.55 15.19
C CYS A 39 -0.48 15.49 15.40
N SER A 40 -1.38 15.56 14.41
CA SER A 40 -2.58 16.40 14.50
C SER A 40 -3.55 15.94 15.59
N ASN A 41 -3.56 14.65 15.89
CA ASN A 41 -4.31 14.06 16.99
C ASN A 41 -3.64 14.20 18.39
N GLY A 42 -2.48 14.86 18.46
CA GLY A 42 -1.71 15.07 19.69
C GLY A 42 -0.77 13.92 20.08
N LYS A 43 -0.69 12.83 19.29
CA LYS A 43 0.31 11.77 19.46
C LYS A 43 1.72 12.32 19.20
N CYS A 44 2.70 11.85 19.95
CA CYS A 44 4.10 12.20 19.75
C CYS A 44 4.83 11.02 19.11
N ILE A 45 5.51 11.27 17.99
CA ILE A 45 6.34 10.28 17.29
C ILE A 45 7.78 10.79 17.20
N SER A 46 8.71 9.92 16.82
CA SER A 46 10.09 10.35 16.59
C SER A 46 10.19 11.18 15.32
N GLU A 47 11.06 12.20 15.26
CA GLU A 47 11.33 12.94 14.01
C GLU A 47 11.75 12.03 12.85
N ARG A 48 12.40 10.89 13.12
CA ARG A 48 12.78 9.90 12.09
C ARG A 48 11.58 9.18 11.45
N ASN A 49 10.43 9.26 12.11
CA ASN A 49 9.17 8.65 11.68
C ASN A 49 8.28 9.65 10.93
N VAL A 50 8.78 10.87 10.68
CA VAL A 50 8.11 11.84 9.82
C VAL A 50 8.56 11.58 8.39
N CYS A 51 7.61 11.48 7.47
CA CYS A 51 7.85 11.19 6.06
C CYS A 51 8.63 9.88 5.82
N ASP A 52 8.37 8.87 6.65
CA ASP A 52 9.01 7.56 6.59
C ASP A 52 8.20 6.53 5.79
N GLY A 53 7.07 6.95 5.22
CA GLY A 53 6.15 6.13 4.44
C GLY A 53 5.26 5.21 5.27
N ASN A 54 5.28 5.31 6.60
CA ASN A 54 4.38 4.58 7.49
C ASN A 54 3.45 5.54 8.23
N ASN A 55 2.22 5.10 8.48
CA ASN A 55 1.31 5.85 9.33
C ASN A 55 1.70 5.69 10.82
N ASN A 56 2.56 6.54 11.34
CA ASN A 56 2.93 6.54 12.75
C ASN A 56 1.98 7.41 13.58
N CYS A 57 1.30 8.38 12.97
CA CYS A 57 0.35 9.24 13.66
C CYS A 57 -1.06 8.65 13.81
N ASP A 58 -1.35 7.47 13.25
CA ASP A 58 -2.68 6.84 13.13
C ASP A 58 -3.69 7.63 12.25
N ASP A 59 -3.42 8.91 11.99
CA ASP A 59 -4.16 9.82 11.10
C ASP A 59 -3.37 10.18 9.83
N ASN A 60 -2.22 9.52 9.58
CA ASN A 60 -1.28 9.78 8.49
C ASN A 60 -0.65 11.18 8.48
N TYR A 61 -0.81 11.98 9.55
CA TYR A 61 -0.34 13.36 9.56
C TYR A 61 1.19 13.48 9.48
N ASP A 62 1.92 12.47 9.92
CA ASP A 62 3.36 12.36 9.77
C ASP A 62 3.84 12.19 8.33
N GLU A 63 2.94 11.78 7.44
CA GLU A 63 3.22 11.59 6.03
C GLU A 63 2.66 12.73 5.17
N VAL A 64 2.17 13.82 5.77
CA VAL A 64 1.57 14.97 5.06
C VAL A 64 2.58 16.13 4.93
N ASP A 65 2.62 16.76 3.74
CA ASP A 65 3.41 17.97 3.42
C ASP A 65 4.94 17.77 3.49
N CYS A 66 5.39 16.57 3.10
CA CYS A 66 6.80 16.21 3.06
C CYS A 66 7.57 16.95 1.96
N ALA A 67 8.58 17.74 2.35
CA ALA A 67 9.47 18.42 1.42
C ALA A 67 10.31 17.41 0.60
N GLU A 68 10.87 16.42 1.29
CA GLU A 68 11.61 15.27 0.74
C GLU A 68 11.22 14.00 1.50
N CYS A 69 10.89 12.93 0.77
CA CYS A 69 10.69 11.61 1.35
C CYS A 69 12.05 10.94 1.61
N GLN A 70 12.13 10.03 2.59
CA GLN A 70 13.34 9.21 2.78
C GLN A 70 13.64 8.36 1.53
N SER A 71 14.91 7.94 1.36
CA SER A 71 15.39 7.27 0.13
C SER A 71 14.65 5.98 -0.25
N PHE A 72 13.98 5.35 0.71
CA PHE A 72 13.20 4.13 0.55
C PHE A 72 11.69 4.37 0.36
N ALA A 73 11.26 5.62 0.43
CA ALA A 73 9.89 6.04 0.18
C ALA A 73 9.74 6.57 -1.26
N PHE A 74 8.52 6.46 -1.79
CA PHE A 74 8.05 7.05 -3.03
C PHE A 74 7.24 8.30 -2.72
N ARG A 75 7.45 9.35 -3.50
CA ARG A 75 6.74 10.61 -3.34
C ARG A 75 5.56 10.65 -4.30
N CYS A 76 4.36 10.74 -3.75
CA CYS A 76 3.14 10.91 -4.53
C CYS A 76 3.18 12.21 -5.36
N SER A 77 2.50 12.22 -6.49
CA SER A 77 2.49 13.37 -7.42
C SER A 77 1.86 14.62 -6.81
N ASN A 78 0.89 14.46 -5.91
CA ASN A 78 0.33 15.54 -5.09
C ASN A 78 1.34 16.16 -4.11
N LYS A 79 2.56 15.59 -3.99
CA LYS A 79 3.67 16.00 -3.12
C LYS A 79 3.32 16.08 -1.64
N ARG A 80 2.11 15.63 -1.27
CA ARG A 80 1.61 15.64 0.08
C ARG A 80 2.00 14.37 0.81
N TYR A 81 1.97 13.23 0.12
CA TYR A 81 2.19 11.92 0.75
C TYR A 81 3.50 11.26 0.30
N CYS A 82 4.12 10.56 1.25
CA CYS A 82 5.17 9.60 1.00
C CYS A 82 4.63 8.22 1.33
N ILE A 83 4.87 7.24 0.46
CA ILE A 83 4.51 5.84 0.70
C ILE A 83 5.75 4.97 0.59
N LEU A 84 5.72 3.77 1.13
CA LEU A 84 6.82 2.83 0.91
C LEU A 84 6.91 2.45 -0.56
N LYS A 85 8.12 2.29 -1.10
CA LYS A 85 8.32 1.83 -2.49
C LYS A 85 7.63 0.49 -2.82
N ARG A 86 7.36 -0.36 -1.82
CA ARG A 86 6.64 -1.63 -1.99
C ARG A 86 5.13 -1.46 -2.26
N LEU A 87 4.60 -0.27 -2.02
CA LEU A 87 3.20 0.10 -2.23
C LEU A 87 3.01 0.80 -3.59
N VAL A 88 4.09 0.96 -4.36
CA VAL A 88 4.01 1.48 -5.72
C VAL A 88 3.67 0.33 -6.64
N CYS A 89 2.62 0.47 -7.45
CA CYS A 89 2.14 -0.55 -8.38
C CYS A 89 1.66 -1.83 -7.67
N ASP A 90 1.07 -1.69 -6.50
CA ASP A 90 0.52 -2.81 -5.72
C ASP A 90 -0.98 -3.06 -5.99
N GLY A 91 -1.57 -2.22 -6.87
CA GLY A 91 -2.97 -2.28 -7.25
C GLY A 91 -3.91 -1.51 -6.33
N ASN A 92 -3.41 -0.89 -5.25
CA ASN A 92 -4.17 -0.04 -4.36
C ASN A 92 -3.82 1.44 -4.58
N ASN A 93 -4.75 2.33 -4.21
CA ASN A 93 -4.48 3.77 -4.20
C ASN A 93 -3.98 4.17 -2.80
N ASP A 94 -2.67 4.08 -2.58
CA ASP A 94 -2.01 4.51 -1.34
C ASP A 94 -1.66 6.01 -1.36
N CYS A 95 -1.48 6.60 -2.55
CA CYS A 95 -1.16 8.03 -2.69
C CYS A 95 -2.38 8.99 -2.60
N ASP A 96 -3.60 8.46 -2.46
CA ASP A 96 -4.90 9.16 -2.55
C ASP A 96 -5.19 9.79 -3.94
N ASP A 97 -4.16 10.19 -4.68
CA ASP A 97 -4.21 10.69 -6.06
C ASP A 97 -3.91 9.62 -7.13
N ASN A 98 -3.78 8.35 -6.74
CA ASN A 98 -3.48 7.19 -7.59
C ASN A 98 -2.12 7.26 -8.29
N SER A 99 -1.22 8.18 -7.90
CA SER A 99 0.03 8.41 -8.61
C SER A 99 1.09 7.32 -8.44
N ASP A 100 0.99 6.58 -7.35
CA ASP A 100 1.66 5.29 -7.11
C ASP A 100 1.31 4.21 -8.14
N GLU A 101 0.18 4.36 -8.82
CA GLU A 101 -0.35 3.39 -9.77
C GLU A 101 -0.34 3.91 -11.22
N LEU A 102 0.24 5.08 -11.52
CA LEU A 102 0.15 5.69 -12.86
C LEU A 102 1.28 5.28 -13.82
N ASP A 103 2.49 5.02 -13.32
CA ASP A 103 3.69 4.75 -14.14
C ASP A 103 4.29 3.36 -13.84
N CYS A 104 3.42 2.36 -13.83
CA CYS A 104 3.78 0.97 -13.59
C CYS A 104 4.31 0.34 -14.89
N THR A 105 5.57 0.63 -15.21
CA THR A 105 6.29 -0.11 -16.24
C THR A 105 6.91 -1.34 -15.60
N CYS A 106 6.29 -2.51 -15.80
CA CYS A 106 6.84 -3.77 -15.31
C CYS A 106 8.28 -3.95 -15.80
N ASN A 107 9.17 -4.40 -14.91
CA ASN A 107 10.55 -4.69 -15.25
C ASN A 107 10.63 -5.80 -16.31
N SER A 108 11.79 -5.97 -16.95
CA SER A 108 11.99 -7.02 -17.97
C SER A 108 11.75 -8.46 -17.47
N ASN A 109 11.70 -8.67 -16.14
CA ASN A 109 11.43 -9.95 -15.50
C ASN A 109 10.01 -10.06 -14.91
N GLU A 110 9.12 -9.14 -15.26
CA GLU A 110 7.76 -9.06 -14.75
C GLU A 110 6.74 -9.10 -15.91
N PHE A 111 5.59 -9.73 -15.66
CA PHE A 111 4.44 -9.78 -16.56
C PHE A 111 3.38 -8.77 -16.09
N GLN A 112 2.83 -8.03 -17.04
CA GLN A 112 1.79 -7.04 -16.80
C GLN A 112 0.40 -7.68 -16.98
N CYS A 113 -0.44 -7.65 -15.95
CA CYS A 113 -1.82 -8.12 -16.05
C CYS A 113 -2.60 -7.28 -17.10
N SER A 114 -3.51 -7.91 -17.86
CA SER A 114 -4.10 -7.28 -19.05
C SER A 114 -5.14 -6.19 -18.73
N THR A 115 -5.92 -6.37 -17.66
CA THR A 115 -7.00 -5.47 -17.27
C THR A 115 -6.47 -4.38 -16.34
N ASP A 116 -5.60 -4.77 -15.42
CA ASP A 116 -4.84 -3.87 -14.57
C ASP A 116 -3.41 -3.75 -15.10
N LYS A 117 -3.20 -2.82 -16.04
CA LYS A 117 -1.86 -2.39 -16.54
C LYS A 117 -0.92 -1.85 -15.45
N LYS A 118 -1.31 -2.01 -14.19
CA LYS A 118 -0.69 -1.48 -12.99
C LYS A 118 -0.22 -2.60 -12.07
N SER A 119 -0.72 -3.83 -12.26
CA SER A 119 -0.31 -5.01 -11.51
C SER A 119 0.74 -5.79 -12.31
N CYS A 120 1.94 -5.88 -11.73
CA CYS A 120 3.07 -6.62 -12.28
C CYS A 120 3.33 -7.84 -11.42
N ILE A 121 3.31 -9.03 -12.02
CA ILE A 121 3.72 -10.27 -11.36
C ILE A 121 5.09 -10.68 -11.88
N HIS A 122 5.83 -11.52 -11.16
CA HIS A 122 7.10 -12.02 -11.69
C HIS A 122 6.84 -12.98 -12.86
N LEU A 123 7.70 -13.01 -13.88
CA LEU A 123 7.53 -13.94 -15.02
C LEU A 123 7.45 -15.42 -14.61
N SER A 124 7.93 -15.79 -13.42
CA SER A 124 7.78 -17.16 -12.89
C SER A 124 6.37 -17.50 -12.40
N GLN A 125 5.55 -16.49 -12.16
CA GLN A 125 4.13 -16.60 -11.77
C GLN A 125 3.23 -16.66 -13.01
N MET A 126 3.76 -16.31 -14.18
CA MET A 126 3.04 -16.51 -15.43
C MET A 126 2.88 -18.01 -15.70
N CYS A 127 1.63 -18.47 -15.85
CA CYS A 127 1.30 -19.85 -16.18
C CYS A 127 1.79 -20.89 -15.14
N ASP A 128 1.89 -20.49 -13.86
CA ASP A 128 2.34 -21.36 -12.77
C ASP A 128 1.20 -22.22 -12.20
N GLY A 129 -0.03 -21.99 -12.65
CA GLY A 129 -1.24 -22.68 -12.24
C GLY A 129 -1.96 -22.01 -11.08
N LYS A 130 -1.56 -20.81 -10.67
CA LYS A 130 -2.23 -19.98 -9.67
C LYS A 130 -2.60 -18.63 -10.27
N PRO A 131 -3.80 -18.12 -9.98
CA PRO A 131 -4.15 -16.76 -10.34
C PRO A 131 -3.40 -15.79 -9.42
N ASP A 132 -2.30 -15.24 -9.91
CA ASP A 132 -1.56 -14.15 -9.31
C ASP A 132 -2.08 -12.78 -9.81
N CYS A 133 -2.63 -12.71 -11.03
CA CYS A 133 -3.37 -11.53 -11.47
C CYS A 133 -4.82 -11.55 -10.95
N THR A 134 -5.33 -10.36 -10.60
CA THR A 134 -6.75 -10.14 -10.22
C THR A 134 -7.74 -10.52 -11.32
N ASP A 135 -7.30 -10.50 -12.56
CA ASP A 135 -8.07 -10.82 -13.76
C ASP A 135 -7.73 -12.21 -14.34
N GLU A 136 -6.89 -13.01 -13.67
CA GLU A 136 -6.44 -14.35 -14.08
C GLU A 136 -5.72 -14.38 -15.45
N THR A 137 -5.27 -13.22 -15.94
CA THR A 137 -4.67 -13.11 -17.28
C THR A 137 -3.24 -13.63 -17.35
N ASP A 138 -2.61 -13.81 -16.21
CA ASP A 138 -1.38 -14.58 -16.04
C ASP A 138 -1.54 -16.06 -16.37
N GLU A 139 -2.77 -16.57 -16.28
CA GLU A 139 -3.09 -17.98 -16.51
C GLU A 139 -3.74 -18.24 -17.88
N ILE A 140 -4.12 -17.19 -18.62
CA ILE A 140 -4.92 -17.31 -19.86
C ILE A 140 -4.51 -16.28 -20.93
N PRO A 141 -4.17 -16.69 -22.18
CA PRO A 141 -3.97 -18.05 -22.67
C PRO A 141 -2.49 -18.50 -22.58
N CYS A 142 -2.20 -19.51 -21.76
CA CYS A 142 -0.85 -20.04 -21.54
C CYS A 142 -0.40 -21.13 -22.54
N TYR A 143 -0.93 -21.14 -23.76
CA TYR A 143 -0.54 -22.10 -24.80
C TYR A 143 0.59 -21.53 -25.66
N PRO A 144 1.70 -22.26 -25.95
CA PRO A 144 1.97 -23.69 -25.72
C PRO A 144 2.93 -23.97 -24.53
N ASN A 145 3.06 -23.06 -23.57
CA ASN A 145 4.14 -23.11 -22.56
C ASN A 145 3.66 -23.31 -21.10
N ARG A 146 2.47 -23.88 -20.87
CA ARG A 146 2.13 -24.42 -19.54
C ARG A 146 3.04 -25.59 -19.20
N THR A 147 4.04 -25.32 -18.37
CA THR A 147 4.89 -26.34 -17.76
C THR A 147 4.24 -26.71 -16.44
N CYS A 148 3.32 -27.67 -16.45
CA CYS A 148 2.72 -28.18 -15.21
C CYS A 148 3.83 -28.70 -14.28
N SER A 149 3.59 -28.65 -12.97
CA SER A 149 4.51 -29.20 -11.98
C SER A 149 4.86 -30.66 -12.30
N VAL A 150 6.03 -31.14 -11.84
CA VAL A 150 6.58 -32.48 -12.17
C VAL A 150 5.63 -33.66 -11.86
N ASN A 151 4.58 -33.42 -11.05
CA ASN A 151 3.55 -34.39 -10.66
C ASN A 151 2.16 -34.07 -11.23
N GLN A 152 2.09 -33.27 -12.30
CA GLN A 152 0.86 -32.87 -12.95
C GLN A 152 0.95 -33.07 -14.46
N PHE A 153 -0.14 -33.54 -15.05
CA PHE A 153 -0.31 -33.73 -16.49
C PHE A 153 -1.03 -32.54 -17.11
N ASN A 154 -0.49 -32.06 -18.24
CA ASN A 154 -1.12 -31.02 -19.05
C ASN A 154 -2.18 -31.63 -19.98
N CYS A 155 -3.45 -31.34 -19.70
CA CYS A 155 -4.57 -31.71 -20.56
C CYS A 155 -4.58 -30.87 -21.85
N LYS A 156 -5.16 -31.41 -22.93
CA LYS A 156 -5.28 -30.67 -24.21
C LYS A 156 -6.05 -29.36 -24.09
N THR A 157 -6.85 -29.21 -23.03
CA THR A 157 -7.60 -27.99 -22.67
C THR A 157 -6.72 -26.93 -21.98
N GLY A 158 -5.48 -27.25 -21.62
CA GLY A 158 -4.58 -26.38 -20.84
C GLY A 158 -4.70 -26.55 -19.31
N ALA A 159 -5.62 -27.38 -18.81
CA ALA A 159 -5.72 -27.69 -17.38
C ALA A 159 -4.58 -28.60 -16.93
N CYS A 160 -4.00 -28.33 -15.75
CA CYS A 160 -3.03 -29.22 -15.10
C CYS A 160 -3.77 -30.09 -14.09
N ILE A 161 -3.84 -31.40 -14.34
CA ILE A 161 -4.39 -32.37 -13.39
C ILE A 161 -3.26 -33.11 -12.69
N PRO A 162 -3.42 -33.60 -11.45
CA PRO A 162 -2.46 -34.53 -10.85
C PRO A 162 -2.20 -35.72 -11.78
N ASP A 163 -0.94 -36.15 -11.93
CA ASP A 163 -0.57 -37.25 -12.83
C ASP A 163 -1.25 -38.58 -12.45
N LEU A 164 -1.68 -38.70 -11.18
CA LEU A 164 -2.49 -39.80 -10.64
C LEU A 164 -3.93 -39.85 -11.19
N LEU A 165 -4.46 -38.72 -11.67
CA LEU A 165 -5.80 -38.62 -12.27
C LEU A 165 -5.76 -38.74 -13.79
N ARG A 166 -4.57 -38.90 -14.37
CA ARG A 166 -4.40 -39.11 -15.80
C ARG A 166 -5.00 -40.46 -16.20
N CYS A 167 -6.01 -40.42 -17.07
CA CYS A 167 -6.69 -41.61 -17.59
C CYS A 167 -7.38 -42.46 -16.49
N ASP A 168 -7.92 -41.82 -15.45
CA ASP A 168 -8.62 -42.49 -14.35
C ASP A 168 -10.06 -42.98 -14.71
N GLY A 169 -10.51 -42.67 -15.93
CA GLY A 169 -11.84 -43.04 -16.42
C GLY A 169 -12.95 -42.04 -16.09
N ARG A 170 -12.60 -40.88 -15.50
CA ARG A 170 -13.52 -39.74 -15.31
C ARG A 170 -13.19 -38.64 -16.31
N GLN A 171 -14.17 -37.81 -16.60
CA GLN A 171 -14.02 -36.67 -17.50
C GLN A 171 -13.98 -35.41 -16.65
N GLU A 172 -12.78 -34.85 -16.49
CA GLU A 172 -12.50 -33.56 -15.83
C GLU A 172 -11.86 -32.58 -16.81
#